data_AF-A0A7S3HHH7-F1
#
_entry.id   AF-A0A7S3HHH7-F1
#
_cell.length_a   1.000
_cell.length_b   1.000
_cell.length_c   1.000
_cell.angle_alpha   90.00
_cell.angle_beta   90.00
_cell.angle_gamma   90.00
#
_symmetry.space_group_name_H-M   'P 1'
#
loop_
_entity.id
_entity.type
_entity.pdbx_description
1 polymer ?
#
loop_
_entity_poly.entity_id
_entity_poly.type
_entity_poly.pdbx_seq_one_letter_code
_entity_poly.pdbx_strand_id
1 'polypeptide(L)'
;DYRSEHSEETKKFSVRRRILTFVDLAGSERVQAHHASKSKAQFKESVTINKSISALGNCIQALANNSADQEQGYAESYNYQSKRNLHIPFRDCKLTRLLAEPLGGNSKTCIIVNIGPCTYNYEETKSTLKF
;
A
#
# COMPACT_ATOMS: atom_id res chain seq x y z
N ASP A 1 23.33 -2.43 -63.00
CA ASP A 1 22.60 -1.44 -62.19
C ASP A 1 21.10 -1.68 -62.10
N TYR A 2 20.62 -2.72 -61.42
CA TYR A 2 19.23 -2.78 -60.93
C TYR A 2 19.14 -3.69 -59.71
N ARG A 3 19.56 -3.16 -58.56
CA ARG A 3 19.30 -3.76 -57.24
C ARG A 3 18.91 -2.63 -56.30
N SER A 4 17.70 -2.11 -56.51
CA SER A 4 17.06 -1.11 -55.65
C SER A 4 16.72 -1.75 -54.31
N GLU A 5 17.49 -1.38 -53.31
CA GLU A 5 17.28 -1.66 -51.89
C GLU A 5 15.89 -1.15 -51.47
N HIS A 6 14.95 -2.06 -51.23
CA HIS A 6 13.76 -1.77 -50.42
C HIS A 6 14.12 -2.03 -48.96
N SER A 7 14.68 -1.02 -48.29
CA SER A 7 14.74 -1.00 -46.83
C SER A 7 13.34 -0.64 -46.32
N GLU A 8 12.50 -1.65 -46.12
CA GLU A 8 11.25 -1.47 -45.37
C GLU A 8 11.58 -1.13 -43.91
N GLU A 9 11.51 0.16 -43.62
CA GLU A 9 11.63 0.71 -42.28
C GLU A 9 10.41 0.24 -41.46
N THR A 10 10.59 -0.88 -40.75
CA THR A 10 9.55 -1.45 -39.90
C THR A 10 9.24 -0.47 -38.77
N LYS A 11 8.18 0.32 -38.93
CA LYS A 11 7.64 1.19 -37.88
C LYS A 11 7.36 0.35 -36.64
N LYS A 12 8.22 0.49 -35.63
CA LYS A 12 8.10 -0.19 -34.34
C LYS A 12 6.91 0.40 -33.59
N PHE A 13 5.75 -0.23 -33.68
CA PHE A 13 4.56 0.18 -32.93
C PHE A 13 4.81 -0.01 -31.42
N SER A 14 4.84 1.10 -30.68
CA SER A 14 4.92 1.09 -29.22
C SER A 14 3.52 0.90 -28.63
N VAL A 15 3.23 -0.29 -28.09
CA VAL A 15 2.00 -0.53 -27.33
C VAL A 15 2.18 -0.01 -25.89
N ARG A 16 1.31 0.92 -25.46
CA ARG A 16 1.26 1.40 -24.07
C ARG A 16 0.20 0.62 -23.30
N ARG A 17 0.59 -0.03 -22.19
CA ARG A 17 -0.34 -0.69 -21.26
C ARG A 17 -0.44 0.13 -19.97
N ARG A 18 -1.66 0.30 -19.46
CA ARG A 18 -1.96 0.94 -18.17
C ARG A 18 -3.00 0.10 -17.43
N ILE A 19 -2.89 0.06 -16.10
CA ILE A 19 -3.83 -0.61 -15.21
C ILE A 19 -4.38 0.47 -14.28
N LEU A 20 -5.71 0.52 -14.17
CA LEU A 20 -6.41 1.33 -13.19
C LEU A 20 -7.15 0.39 -12.25
N THR A 21 -6.92 0.53 -10.95
CA THR A 21 -7.51 -0.33 -9.93
C THR A 21 -8.27 0.52 -8.92
N PHE A 22 -9.54 0.17 -8.70
CA PHE A 22 -10.35 0.70 -7.60
C PHE A 22 -10.48 -0.39 -6.54
N VAL A 23 -10.18 -0.03 -5.29
CA VAL A 23 -10.25 -0.95 -4.15
C VAL A 23 -11.13 -0.31 -3.10
N ASP A 24 -12.18 -1.01 -2.72
CA ASP A 24 -13.03 -0.65 -1.59
C ASP A 24 -12.64 -1.50 -0.39
N LEU A 25 -12.33 -0.85 0.74
CA LEU A 25 -11.89 -1.52 1.96
C LEU A 25 -12.97 -1.39 3.03
N ALA A 26 -13.19 -2.47 3.77
CA ALA A 26 -14.03 -2.43 4.96
C ALA A 26 -13.41 -1.51 6.04
N GLY A 27 -14.23 -1.12 7.01
CA GLY A 27 -13.80 -0.27 8.11
C GLY A 27 -12.74 -0.93 9.00
N SER A 28 -11.91 -0.08 9.63
CA SER A 28 -10.85 -0.47 10.56
C SER A 28 -11.31 -0.45 12.03
N GLU A 29 -12.62 -0.42 12.28
CA GLU A 29 -13.14 -0.19 13.61
C GLU A 29 -12.75 -1.31 14.57
N ARG A 30 -12.45 -0.92 15.81
CA ARG A 30 -12.04 -1.87 16.84
C ARG A 30 -13.20 -2.80 17.20
N VAL A 31 -12.91 -4.10 17.17
CA VAL A 31 -13.88 -5.14 17.53
C VAL A 31 -14.39 -4.98 18.98
N GLN A 32 -13.58 -4.34 19.84
CA GLN A 32 -13.95 -4.06 21.22
C GLN A 32 -15.13 -3.13 21.41
N ALA A 33 -15.35 -2.20 20.49
CA ALA A 33 -16.48 -1.28 20.55
C ALA A 33 -17.84 -2.00 20.41
N HIS A 34 -17.86 -3.24 19.88
CA HIS A 34 -19.10 -3.97 19.54
C HIS A 34 -19.16 -5.40 20.10
N HIS A 35 -18.33 -5.74 21.09
CA HIS A 35 -18.22 -7.11 21.60
C HIS A 35 -19.53 -7.69 22.16
N ALA A 36 -20.39 -6.86 22.74
CA ALA A 36 -21.61 -7.34 23.41
C ALA A 36 -22.73 -7.75 22.43
N SER A 37 -22.66 -7.33 21.16
CA SER A 37 -23.75 -7.49 20.19
C SER A 37 -23.42 -8.34 18.96
N LYS A 38 -22.16 -8.77 18.77
CA LYS A 38 -21.73 -9.52 17.58
C LYS A 38 -21.81 -11.03 17.77
N SER A 39 -22.28 -11.73 16.74
CA SER A 39 -22.22 -13.20 16.70
C SER A 39 -20.76 -13.69 16.60
N LYS A 40 -20.50 -14.95 16.97
CA LYS A 40 -19.16 -15.57 16.85
C LYS A 40 -18.62 -15.52 15.41
N ALA A 41 -19.49 -15.62 14.41
CA ALA A 41 -19.10 -15.51 13.00
C ALA A 41 -18.69 -14.08 12.63
N GLN A 42 -19.52 -13.09 12.99
CA GLN A 42 -19.23 -11.67 12.77
C GLN A 42 -17.96 -11.21 13.50
N PHE A 43 -17.71 -11.74 14.70
CA PHE A 43 -16.50 -11.50 15.44
C PHE A 43 -15.26 -11.99 14.67
N LYS A 44 -15.28 -13.24 14.19
CA LYS A 44 -14.19 -13.80 13.39
C LYS A 44 -13.93 -13.03 12.09
N GLU A 45 -15.00 -12.59 11.43
CA GLU A 45 -14.93 -11.74 10.25
C GLU A 45 -14.27 -10.40 10.57
N SER A 46 -14.75 -9.71 11.61
CA SER A 46 -14.19 -8.41 12.05
C SER A 46 -12.70 -8.52 12.38
N VAL A 47 -12.27 -9.62 13.01
CA VAL A 47 -10.85 -9.89 13.29
C VAL A 47 -10.06 -10.09 11.99
N THR A 48 -10.63 -10.78 11.00
CA THR A 48 -9.96 -11.04 9.72
C THR A 48 -9.82 -9.76 8.89
N ILE A 49 -10.86 -8.92 8.86
CA ILE A 49 -10.84 -7.60 8.23
C ILE A 49 -9.70 -6.77 8.84
N ASN A 50 -9.71 -6.61 10.16
CA ASN A 50 -8.70 -5.81 10.87
C ASN A 50 -7.28 -6.35 10.68
N LYS A 51 -7.09 -7.67 10.59
CA LYS A 51 -5.79 -8.27 10.28
C LYS A 51 -5.25 -7.82 8.92
N SER A 52 -6.09 -7.80 7.89
CA SER A 52 -5.67 -7.36 6.55
C SER A 52 -5.36 -5.86 6.50
N ILE A 53 -6.16 -5.02 7.17
CA ILE A 53 -5.93 -3.56 7.24
C ILE A 53 -4.66 -3.24 8.03
N SER A 54 -4.42 -3.95 9.15
CA SER A 54 -3.19 -3.79 9.93
C SER A 54 -1.94 -4.17 9.13
N ALA A 55 -2.00 -5.27 8.36
CA ALA A 55 -0.90 -5.67 7.48
C ALA A 55 -0.63 -4.62 6.38
N LEU A 56 -1.68 -3.98 5.86
CA LEU A 56 -1.54 -2.87 4.92
C LEU A 56 -0.84 -1.67 5.57
N GLY A 57 -1.22 -1.30 6.80
CA GLY A 57 -0.54 -0.23 7.55
C GLY A 57 0.94 -0.50 7.78
N ASN A 58 1.29 -1.75 8.11
CA ASN A 58 2.69 -2.15 8.26
C ASN A 58 3.48 -1.99 6.94
N CYS A 59 2.86 -2.28 5.79
CA CYS A 59 3.51 -2.08 4.49
C CYS A 59 3.74 -0.58 4.21
N ILE A 60 2.74 0.27 4.45
CA ILE A 60 2.84 1.72 4.23
C ILE A 60 3.88 2.36 5.15
N GLN A 61 3.89 2.00 6.43
CA GLN A 61 4.89 2.48 7.38
C GLN A 61 6.31 2.07 6.96
N ALA A 62 6.50 0.82 6.51
CA ALA A 62 7.79 0.34 6.03
C ALA A 62 8.24 1.09 4.76
N LEU A 63 7.32 1.35 3.83
CA LEU A 63 7.57 2.15 2.63
C LEU A 63 7.99 3.58 2.99
N ALA A 64 7.26 4.24 3.89
CA ALA A 64 7.54 5.61 4.33
C ALA A 64 8.92 5.73 4.99
N ASN A 65 9.28 4.77 5.85
CA ASN A 65 10.60 4.72 6.49
C ASN A 65 11.73 4.53 5.46
N ASN A 66 11.52 3.67 4.47
CA ASN A 66 12.50 3.45 3.40
C ASN A 66 12.67 4.66 2.47
N SER A 67 11.63 5.50 2.30
CA SER A 67 11.73 6.74 1.52
C SER A 67 12.44 7.87 2.27
N ALA A 68 12.28 7.97 3.60
CA ALA A 68 12.90 9.03 4.40
C ALA A 68 14.44 8.95 4.42
N ASP A 69 15.00 7.74 4.31
CA ASP A 69 16.45 7.51 4.26
C ASP A 69 17.11 8.03 2.96
N GLN A 70 16.34 8.44 1.94
CA GLN A 70 16.87 9.01 0.69
C GLN A 70 17.06 10.53 0.72
N GLU A 71 16.45 11.25 1.67
CA GLU A 71 16.58 12.73 1.76
C GLU A 71 17.68 13.18 2.73
N GLN A 72 18.07 12.37 3.72
CA GLN A 72 19.16 12.71 4.64
C GLN A 72 20.52 12.19 4.12
N GLY A 73 21.08 12.94 3.17
CA GLY A 73 22.53 12.96 2.98
C GLY A 73 23.21 13.63 4.18
N TYR A 74 24.22 12.97 4.74
CA TYR A 74 25.11 13.44 5.80
C TYR A 74 24.63 13.24 7.26
N ALA A 75 24.65 11.99 7.72
CA ALA A 75 24.81 11.70 9.15
C ALA A 75 25.90 10.63 9.33
N GLU A 76 27.12 11.09 9.61
CA GLU A 76 28.21 10.28 10.13
C GLU A 76 27.79 9.68 11.47
N SER A 77 27.54 8.37 11.50
CA SER A 77 27.46 7.60 12.73
C SER A 77 28.01 6.21 12.48
N TYR A 78 28.99 5.83 13.29
CA TYR A 78 29.86 4.63 13.19
C TYR A 78 29.13 3.27 13.27
N ASN A 79 27.80 3.24 13.14
CA ASN A 79 26.94 2.05 13.08
C ASN A 79 26.12 1.99 11.77
N TYR A 80 26.74 2.32 10.63
CA TYR A 80 26.12 2.46 9.28
C TYR A 80 25.71 1.13 8.60
N GLN A 81 25.75 -0.01 9.29
CA GLN A 81 25.28 -1.27 8.72
C GLN A 81 23.76 -1.42 8.86
N SER A 82 23.08 -1.23 7.73
CA SER A 82 21.84 -1.91 7.30
C SER A 82 20.45 -1.28 7.53
N LYS A 83 20.30 0.05 7.52
CA LYS A 83 18.96 0.65 7.33
C LYS A 83 18.51 0.74 5.86
N ARG A 84 19.43 0.54 4.91
CA ARG A 84 19.08 0.44 3.49
C ARG A 84 18.42 -0.91 3.21
N ASN A 85 17.12 -0.88 2.91
CA ASN A 85 16.25 -2.01 2.54
C ASN A 85 15.60 -2.75 3.72
N LEU A 86 14.81 -2.06 4.56
CA LEU A 86 13.85 -2.81 5.40
C LEU A 86 12.89 -3.57 4.48
N HIS A 87 12.78 -4.88 4.73
CA HIS A 87 11.82 -5.75 4.05
C HIS A 87 10.40 -5.21 4.22
N ILE A 88 9.75 -4.90 3.10
CA ILE A 88 8.35 -4.48 3.09
C ILE A 88 7.47 -5.74 3.14
N PRO A 89 6.59 -5.89 4.15
CA PRO A 89 5.85 -7.12 4.41
C PRO A 89 4.66 -7.37 3.47
N PHE A 90 4.83 -7.15 2.16
CA PHE A 90 3.76 -7.37 1.18
C PHE A 90 3.22 -8.81 1.21
N ARG A 91 4.02 -9.78 1.67
CA ARG A 91 3.66 -11.20 1.72
C ARG A 91 2.80 -11.61 2.91
N ASP A 92 2.56 -10.74 3.88
CA ASP A 92 1.87 -11.09 5.13
C ASP A 92 0.40 -11.48 4.93
N CYS A 93 -0.28 -10.87 3.95
CA CYS A 93 -1.65 -11.25 3.62
C CYS A 93 -1.94 -11.13 2.11
N LYS A 94 -3.10 -11.65 1.68
CA LYS A 94 -3.51 -11.62 0.27
C LYS A 94 -3.70 -10.18 -0.23
N LEU A 95 -4.28 -9.31 0.59
CA LEU A 95 -4.51 -7.90 0.24
C LEU A 95 -3.20 -7.18 -0.09
N THR A 96 -2.21 -7.27 0.80
CA THR A 96 -0.90 -6.63 0.61
C THR A 96 -0.12 -7.20 -0.58
N ARG A 97 -0.33 -8.47 -0.94
CA ARG A 97 0.26 -9.07 -2.16
C ARG A 97 -0.34 -8.48 -3.43
N LEU A 98 -1.66 -8.30 -3.45
CA LEU A 98 -2.36 -7.67 -4.59
C LEU A 98 -1.96 -6.20 -4.74
N LEU A 99 -1.70 -5.52 -3.61
CA LEU A 99 -1.33 -4.11 -3.57
C LEU A 99 0.17 -3.84 -3.68
N ALA A 100 1.00 -4.88 -3.87
CA ALA A 100 2.45 -4.72 -3.96
C ALA A 100 2.88 -3.81 -5.11
N GLU A 101 2.31 -3.99 -6.30
CA GLU A 101 2.60 -3.14 -7.46
C GLU A 101 2.00 -1.72 -7.33
N PRO A 102 0.73 -1.55 -6.91
CA PRO A 102 0.19 -0.21 -6.62
C PRO A 102 1.00 0.60 -5.59
N LEU A 103 1.51 -0.02 -4.52
CA LEU A 103 2.13 0.72 -3.41
C LEU A 103 3.66 0.82 -3.50
N GLY A 104 4.34 -0.23 -3.94
CA GLY A 104 5.80 -0.29 -4.00
C GLY A 104 6.38 -0.32 -5.41
N GLY A 105 5.54 -0.38 -6.44
CA GLY A 105 5.94 -0.49 -7.84
C GLY A 105 5.80 0.81 -8.64
N ASN A 106 5.70 0.67 -9.96
CA ASN A 106 5.53 1.79 -10.89
C ASN A 106 4.06 2.16 -11.07
N SER A 107 3.42 2.59 -9.99
CA SER A 107 2.03 3.03 -9.97
C SER A 107 1.91 4.40 -9.32
N LYS A 108 0.91 5.17 -9.77
CA LYS A 108 0.42 6.33 -9.02
C LYS A 108 -0.75 5.86 -8.19
N THR A 109 -0.67 6.07 -6.88
CA THR A 109 -1.67 5.59 -5.93
C THR A 109 -2.19 6.75 -5.10
N CYS A 110 -3.51 6.79 -4.95
CA CYS A 110 -4.23 7.70 -4.07
C CYS A 110 -4.99 6.85 -3.06
N ILE A 111 -5.02 7.31 -1.80
CA ILE A 111 -5.81 6.71 -0.74
C ILE A 111 -6.87 7.72 -0.33
N ILE A 112 -8.13 7.29 -0.30
CA ILE A 112 -9.26 8.08 0.19
C ILE A 112 -9.57 7.57 1.59
N VAL A 113 -9.56 8.48 2.57
CA VAL A 113 -9.84 8.15 3.98
C VAL A 113 -11.20 8.70 4.38
N ASN A 114 -12.02 7.83 4.96
CA ASN A 114 -13.34 8.19 5.45
C ASN A 114 -13.29 8.31 6.98
N ILE A 115 -13.60 9.49 7.50
CA ILE A 115 -13.58 9.79 8.95
C ILE A 115 -14.94 10.24 9.45
N GLY A 116 -15.20 10.05 10.75
CA GLY A 116 -16.46 10.44 11.38
C GLY A 116 -16.31 11.73 12.20
N PRO A 117 -17.18 12.74 12.06
CA PRO A 117 -17.04 14.02 12.77
C PRO A 117 -17.44 13.96 14.25
N CYS A 118 -18.12 12.88 14.68
CA CYS A 118 -18.63 12.75 16.05
C CYS A 118 -17.51 12.51 17.07
N THR A 119 -17.68 13.04 18.29
CA THR A 119 -16.68 12.90 19.38
C THR A 119 -16.39 11.45 19.76
N TYR A 120 -17.38 10.56 19.71
CA TYR A 120 -17.18 9.14 19.98
C TYR A 120 -16.32 8.43 18.90
N ASN A 121 -16.15 9.03 17.73
CA ASN A 121 -15.27 8.54 16.66
C ASN A 121 -13.85 9.13 16.74
N TYR A 122 -13.54 9.95 17.76
CA TYR A 122 -12.27 10.68 17.83
C TYR A 122 -11.05 9.76 17.74
N GLU A 123 -11.03 8.68 18.51
CA GLU A 123 -9.88 7.75 18.52
C GLU A 123 -9.72 7.00 17.20
N GLU A 124 -10.81 6.56 16.58
CA GLU A 124 -10.77 5.91 15.27
C GLU A 124 -10.31 6.89 14.18
N THR A 125 -10.87 8.11 14.16
CA THR A 125 -10.49 9.18 13.23
C THR A 125 -9.00 9.53 13.35
N LYS A 126 -8.51 9.68 14.59
CA LYS A 126 -7.09 9.94 14.87
C LYS A 126 -6.22 8.77 14.41
N SER A 127 -6.68 7.53 14.57
CA SER A 127 -5.97 6.35 14.08
C SER A 127 -5.88 6.36 12.55
N THR A 128 -6.98 6.65 11.85
CA THR A 128 -7.02 6.75 10.38
C THR A 128 -6.14 7.87 9.84
N LEU A 129 -6.04 9.02 10.53
CA LEU A 129 -5.19 10.14 10.09
C LEU A 129 -3.69 9.93 10.36
N LYS A 130 -3.34 9.00 11.25
CA LYS A 130 -1.94 8.63 11.55
C LYS A 130 -1.41 7.49 10.68
N PHE A 131 -2.31 6.75 10.05
CA PHE A 131 -2.01 5.72 9.07
C PHE A 131 -1.38 6.35 7.83
#